data_AF-A0A7C6XP30-F1
#
_entry.id   AF-A0A7C6XP30-F1
#
_cell.length_a   1.000
_cell.length_b   1.000
_cell.length_c   1.000
_cell.angle_alpha   90.00
_cell.angle_beta   90.00
_cell.angle_gamma   90.00
#
_symmetry.space_group_name_H-M   'P 1'
#
loop_
_entity.id
_entity.type
_entity.pdbx_description
1 polymer ?
#
loop_
_entity_poly.entity_id
_entity_poly.type
_entity_poly.pdbx_seq_one_letter_code
_entity_poly.pdbx_strand_id
1 'polypeptide(L)'
;MNHSPDLTSPAPADTYAGDVPRPAEPPQIGPNATSAADSPAPREPRSRWARLWRNLGRDSVLVAPSLLISLIAFPVLITLFSISIATVIVWVGVILLPLTLTVARAFGNLSRGRARAWGAPITEAAPRPRGRGLRWWLAPLSDARAWLDLLFETVFALPIRLFTFTVSFAWFASGLGGVTHFFWGAFVPDGGGNTVDWVVAWVTNSPVTDLGFTTEATFQFIVGIILLLTFPFVLHAMALLEIVAIRAALSHDVEGFGAAQDPGGPRTTAVAAGPAAGSQAAPEASPKPSRFQMITGGEGWFWLISVFVGVVLVAISWPVTTVLYDVATVFAMLIALAQSAALVLAVRWPIPAIGLGLLAQIVSILLTSDISGAVQPFTVTSLLALVFLHLIIGLRHRWFHLVALWSASAVIGVLTLLLPYADGLVGAFANVITTLSISAGAGIIGVIGNFLIQGRRQLETERELSAAELAKRQELEERNRIAQELHDVVAHSMSVISVQATTAKYRLPGLDERSLGEFDSMASSARQALTEMRGLLAILRGGRDADLAPQPTVDDIPALVDVTRGSGAVVDLDFPAEPLSLSPTTSLTAFRVVQESLSNALRHAAGAPVAVTVTVIGSRLEISVLNGEPDGESD
;
A
#
# COMPACT_ATOMS: atom_id res chain seq x y z
N MET A 1 -26.87 -33.45 58.68
CA MET A 1 -27.28 -32.33 59.56
C MET A 1 -26.68 -31.07 58.96
N ASN A 2 -27.33 -30.47 57.97
CA ASN A 2 -28.47 -29.54 58.05
C ASN A 2 -28.04 -28.16 58.56
N HIS A 3 -27.88 -27.20 57.65
CA HIS A 3 -28.29 -25.80 57.80
C HIS A 3 -28.18 -25.06 56.46
N SER A 4 -29.33 -24.79 55.85
CA SER A 4 -29.52 -23.77 54.82
C SER A 4 -29.32 -22.37 55.42
N PRO A 5 -28.98 -21.37 54.58
CA PRO A 5 -29.59 -20.06 54.72
C PRO A 5 -30.43 -19.70 53.50
N ASP A 6 -31.58 -19.17 53.86
CA ASP A 6 -32.69 -18.61 53.11
C ASP A 6 -32.25 -17.44 52.20
N LEU A 7 -32.64 -17.47 50.93
CA LEU A 7 -32.49 -16.36 49.98
C LEU A 7 -33.88 -15.90 49.53
N THR A 8 -34.67 -15.40 50.49
CA THR A 8 -35.89 -14.64 50.22
C THR A 8 -35.79 -13.24 50.83
N SER A 9 -35.07 -12.33 50.14
CA SER A 9 -35.33 -10.89 50.23
C SER A 9 -34.65 -10.15 49.07
N PRO A 10 -35.34 -9.24 48.36
CA PRO A 10 -34.75 -8.47 47.27
C PRO A 10 -33.83 -7.38 47.83
N ALA A 11 -32.57 -7.36 47.38
CA ALA A 11 -31.65 -6.28 47.66
C ALA A 11 -32.09 -4.98 46.94
N PRO A 12 -31.89 -3.80 47.55
CA PRO A 12 -32.36 -2.53 47.00
C PRO A 12 -31.63 -2.19 45.71
N ALA A 13 -32.40 -1.77 44.71
CA ALA A 13 -31.91 -1.27 43.43
C ALA A 13 -31.31 0.11 43.65
N ASP A 14 -30.01 0.22 43.96
CA ASP A 14 -29.25 1.50 43.91
C ASP A 14 -27.72 1.30 44.04
N THR A 15 -27.13 0.32 43.34
CA THR A 15 -25.65 0.10 43.40
C THR A 15 -24.89 0.12 42.07
N TYR A 16 -25.50 0.67 41.01
CA TYR A 16 -24.77 0.99 39.77
C TYR A 16 -25.09 2.42 39.30
N ALA A 17 -24.76 3.41 40.13
CA ALA A 17 -24.69 4.80 39.71
C ALA A 17 -23.26 5.31 39.97
N GLY A 18 -22.35 4.96 39.07
CA GLY A 18 -20.97 5.42 39.09
C GLY A 18 -20.39 5.47 37.69
N ASP A 19 -20.27 6.70 37.17
CA ASP A 19 -19.42 7.15 36.05
C ASP A 19 -19.56 6.45 34.69
N VAL A 20 -20.65 6.75 34.00
CA VAL A 20 -20.64 6.81 32.52
C VAL A 20 -20.59 8.29 32.11
N PRO A 21 -19.55 8.75 31.39
CA PRO A 21 -19.51 10.12 30.90
C PRO A 21 -20.67 10.34 29.93
N ARG A 22 -21.55 11.30 30.22
CA ARG A 22 -22.57 11.72 29.25
C ARG A 22 -21.86 12.25 27.99
N PRO A 23 -22.32 11.91 26.77
CA PRO A 23 -21.82 12.55 25.58
C PRO A 23 -22.07 14.07 25.70
N ALA A 24 -21.02 14.86 25.48
CA ALA A 24 -21.12 16.31 25.52
C ALA A 24 -22.21 16.79 24.56
N GLU A 25 -23.13 17.62 25.04
CA GLU A 25 -24.08 18.32 24.17
C GLU A 25 -23.29 19.08 23.08
N PRO A 26 -23.67 18.96 21.80
CA PRO A 26 -23.05 19.76 20.76
C PRO A 26 -23.28 21.25 21.07
N PRO A 27 -22.27 22.10 20.87
CA PRO A 27 -22.34 23.50 21.26
C PRO A 27 -23.52 24.17 20.56
N GLN A 28 -24.40 24.81 21.34
CA GLN A 28 -25.49 25.61 20.79
C GLN A 28 -24.89 26.81 20.03
N ILE A 29 -24.97 26.74 18.71
CA ILE A 29 -24.62 27.81 17.78
C ILE A 29 -25.66 28.92 17.97
N GLY A 30 -25.32 29.94 18.75
CA GLY A 30 -26.13 31.14 18.86
C GLY A 30 -26.32 31.81 17.50
N PRO A 31 -27.36 32.65 17.29
CA PRO A 31 -27.72 33.22 15.99
C PRO A 31 -26.65 34.11 15.33
N ASN A 32 -25.49 34.31 15.97
CA ASN A 32 -24.34 35.06 15.46
C ASN A 32 -23.08 34.21 15.22
N ALA A 33 -23.14 32.89 15.35
CA ALA A 33 -22.00 32.03 15.01
C ALA A 33 -21.94 31.88 13.49
N THR A 34 -21.06 32.68 12.88
CA THR A 34 -20.63 32.54 11.49
C THR A 34 -20.27 31.09 11.22
N SER A 35 -21.00 30.46 10.30
CA SER A 35 -20.71 29.13 9.77
C SER A 35 -19.21 29.02 9.47
N ALA A 36 -18.58 27.89 9.81
CA ALA A 36 -17.20 27.59 9.41
C ALA A 36 -17.00 27.64 7.87
N ALA A 37 -18.07 27.74 7.08
CA ALA A 37 -18.05 28.04 5.65
C ALA A 37 -17.66 29.49 5.29
N ASP A 38 -17.76 30.45 6.21
CA ASP A 38 -17.41 31.87 5.99
C ASP A 38 -16.00 32.24 6.49
N SER A 39 -15.24 31.27 7.02
CA SER A 39 -13.81 31.48 7.26
C SER A 39 -13.11 31.55 5.90
N PRO A 40 -12.40 32.64 5.56
CA PRO A 40 -11.70 32.71 4.29
C PRO A 40 -10.71 31.55 4.23
N ALA A 41 -10.94 30.61 3.31
CA ALA A 41 -10.04 29.49 3.06
C ALA A 41 -8.59 30.03 3.02
N PRO A 42 -7.63 29.41 3.72
CA PRO A 42 -6.27 29.91 3.78
C PRO A 42 -5.77 30.16 2.36
N ARG A 43 -5.57 31.45 2.02
CA ARG A 43 -5.25 31.87 0.65
C ARG A 43 -4.03 31.09 0.19
N GLU A 44 -4.24 30.15 -0.73
CA GLU A 44 -3.14 29.44 -1.34
C GLU A 44 -2.22 30.49 -2.01
N PRO A 45 -0.92 30.48 -1.72
CA PRO A 45 0.04 31.34 -2.41
C PRO A 45 -0.10 31.23 -3.93
N ARG A 46 -0.48 32.35 -4.55
CA ARG A 46 -0.58 32.45 -6.02
C ARG A 46 0.77 32.21 -6.72
N SER A 47 1.91 32.44 -6.06
CA SER A 47 3.24 32.22 -6.64
C SER A 47 4.03 31.11 -5.93
N ARG A 48 4.76 30.30 -6.72
CA ARG A 48 5.73 29.30 -6.22
C ARG A 48 6.79 29.92 -5.31
N TRP A 49 7.19 31.15 -5.62
CA TRP A 49 8.18 31.92 -4.87
C TRP A 49 7.72 32.20 -3.43
N ALA A 50 6.47 32.65 -3.23
CA ALA A 50 5.93 32.94 -1.90
C ALA A 50 5.66 31.69 -1.04
N ARG A 51 5.61 30.49 -1.64
CA ARG A 51 5.57 29.22 -0.89
C ARG A 51 6.90 28.88 -0.28
N LEU A 52 7.97 28.97 -1.07
CA LEU A 52 9.31 28.56 -0.65
C LEU A 52 9.80 29.40 0.53
N TRP A 53 9.59 30.71 0.48
CA TRP A 53 9.92 31.60 1.60
C TRP A 53 9.12 31.32 2.88
N ARG A 54 7.86 30.90 2.76
CA ARG A 54 7.06 30.46 3.92
C ARG A 54 7.52 29.12 4.48
N ASN A 55 8.03 28.24 3.63
CA ASN A 55 8.51 26.91 4.03
C ASN A 55 9.94 26.92 4.59
N LEU A 56 10.67 28.04 4.45
CA LEU A 56 12.07 28.18 4.86
C LEU A 56 12.32 27.70 6.30
N GLY A 57 11.43 28.06 7.25
CA GLY A 57 11.53 27.62 8.63
C GLY A 57 11.39 26.10 8.78
N ARG A 58 10.44 25.48 8.07
CA ARG A 58 10.25 24.02 8.07
C ARG A 58 11.42 23.28 7.44
N ASP A 59 11.92 23.77 6.31
CA ASP A 59 13.06 23.19 5.60
C ASP A 59 14.35 23.31 6.44
N SER A 60 14.53 24.44 7.15
CA SER A 60 15.67 24.66 8.05
C SER A 60 15.64 23.72 9.26
N VAL A 61 14.48 23.55 9.89
CA VAL A 61 14.31 22.63 11.04
C VAL A 61 14.54 21.17 10.64
N LEU A 62 14.30 20.82 9.37
CA LEU A 62 14.69 19.53 8.85
C LEU A 62 16.20 19.46 8.66
N VAL A 63 16.81 20.28 7.80
CA VAL A 63 18.20 20.09 7.36
C VAL A 63 19.23 20.45 8.44
N ALA A 64 19.02 21.51 9.22
CA ALA A 64 20.04 22.00 10.16
C ALA A 64 20.46 20.97 11.25
N PRO A 65 19.54 20.27 11.95
CA PRO A 65 19.93 19.25 12.92
C PRO A 65 20.35 17.92 12.27
N SER A 66 20.18 17.76 10.95
CA SER A 66 20.31 16.47 10.29
C SER A 66 21.73 15.92 10.38
N LEU A 67 22.73 16.77 10.12
CA LEU A 67 24.15 16.40 10.22
C LEU A 67 24.52 16.00 11.66
N LEU A 68 24.12 16.78 12.67
CA LEU A 68 24.43 16.48 14.07
C LEU A 68 23.87 15.12 14.50
N ILE A 69 22.64 14.81 14.08
CA ILE A 69 22.02 13.50 14.34
C ILE A 69 22.83 12.38 13.69
N SER A 70 23.24 12.54 12.43
CA SER A 70 24.08 11.55 11.73
C SER A 70 25.48 11.41 12.34
N LEU A 71 26.07 12.51 12.80
CA LEU A 71 27.40 12.53 13.41
C LEU A 71 27.41 11.78 14.76
N ILE A 72 26.27 11.70 15.44
CA ILE A 72 26.09 10.87 16.65
C ILE A 72 25.70 9.43 16.26
N ALA A 73 24.71 9.28 15.37
CA ALA A 73 24.16 7.98 15.00
C ALA A 73 25.21 7.06 14.36
N PHE A 74 25.98 7.59 13.39
CA PHE A 74 26.97 6.81 12.65
C PHE A 74 28.01 6.14 13.56
N PRO A 75 28.81 6.87 14.38
CA PRO A 75 29.83 6.26 15.21
C PRO A 75 29.22 5.33 16.28
N VAL A 76 28.10 5.72 16.90
CA VAL A 76 27.44 4.85 17.89
C VAL A 76 27.02 3.53 17.27
N LEU A 77 26.33 3.57 16.13
CA LEU A 77 25.79 2.37 15.49
C LEU A 77 26.89 1.50 14.88
N ILE A 78 27.86 2.10 14.18
CA ILE A 78 28.95 1.33 13.57
C ILE A 78 29.82 0.68 14.64
N THR A 79 30.14 1.38 15.74
CA THR A 79 30.92 0.81 16.83
C THR A 79 30.15 -0.31 17.54
N LEU A 80 28.88 -0.10 17.88
CA LEU A 80 28.05 -1.14 18.50
C LEU A 80 27.90 -2.37 17.60
N PHE A 81 27.74 -2.17 16.29
CA PHE A 81 27.65 -3.26 15.31
C PHE A 81 28.97 -4.00 15.15
N SER A 82 30.08 -3.28 15.00
CA SER A 82 31.42 -3.88 14.87
C SER A 82 31.82 -4.65 16.13
N ILE A 83 31.61 -4.09 17.33
CA ILE A 83 31.87 -4.79 18.60
C ILE A 83 30.96 -6.01 18.70
N SER A 84 29.69 -5.88 18.32
CA SER A 84 28.75 -7.00 18.34
C SER A 84 29.25 -8.14 17.46
N ILE A 85 29.63 -7.89 16.20
CA ILE A 85 30.18 -8.92 15.31
C ILE A 85 31.48 -9.51 15.86
N ALA A 86 32.43 -8.65 16.25
CA ALA A 86 33.74 -9.08 16.72
C ALA A 86 33.67 -9.96 17.98
N THR A 87 32.67 -9.73 18.83
CA THR A 87 32.48 -10.47 20.09
C THR A 87 31.41 -11.55 20.04
N VAL A 88 30.90 -11.91 18.85
CA VAL A 88 29.94 -13.03 18.68
C VAL A 88 30.53 -14.34 19.21
N ILE A 89 31.81 -14.59 18.97
CA ILE A 89 32.51 -15.83 19.35
C ILE A 89 32.48 -16.06 20.87
N VAL A 90 32.52 -14.98 21.66
CA VAL A 90 32.47 -15.03 23.13
C VAL A 90 31.07 -14.77 23.69
N TRP A 91 30.03 -14.89 22.86
CA TRP A 91 28.61 -14.68 23.17
C TRP A 91 28.20 -13.26 23.62
N VAL A 92 29.15 -12.40 23.99
CA VAL A 92 28.90 -10.97 24.28
C VAL A 92 28.24 -10.30 23.07
N GLY A 93 28.69 -10.63 21.86
CA GLY A 93 28.16 -10.07 20.62
C GLY A 93 26.71 -10.43 20.35
N VAL A 94 26.30 -11.65 20.73
CA VAL A 94 24.91 -12.12 20.64
C VAL A 94 24.01 -11.32 21.59
N ILE A 95 24.54 -10.91 22.74
CA ILE A 95 23.86 -9.99 23.66
C ILE A 95 23.88 -8.55 23.11
N LEU A 96 24.96 -8.11 22.47
CA LEU A 96 25.04 -6.72 22.02
C LEU A 96 24.18 -6.45 20.76
N LEU A 97 24.02 -7.43 19.87
CA LEU A 97 23.36 -7.23 18.57
C LEU A 97 21.91 -6.72 18.67
N PRO A 98 21.02 -7.28 19.51
CA PRO A 98 19.64 -6.79 19.63
C PRO A 98 19.57 -5.40 20.25
N LEU A 99 20.51 -5.05 21.13
CA LEU A 99 20.66 -3.68 21.64
C LEU A 99 21.03 -2.73 20.48
N THR A 100 22.03 -3.08 19.67
CA THR A 100 22.43 -2.33 18.48
C THR A 100 21.24 -2.08 17.55
N LEU A 101 20.47 -3.11 17.24
CA LEU A 101 19.27 -3.01 16.38
C LEU A 101 18.16 -2.16 17.02
N THR A 102 18.03 -2.17 18.34
CA THR A 102 17.07 -1.31 19.05
C THR A 102 17.48 0.15 19.00
N VAL A 103 18.78 0.45 19.18
CA VAL A 103 19.33 1.80 19.03
C VAL A 103 19.19 2.28 17.59
N ALA A 104 19.47 1.43 16.60
CA ALA A 104 19.28 1.74 15.18
C ALA A 104 17.83 2.12 14.88
N ARG A 105 16.87 1.34 15.39
CA ARG A 105 15.45 1.62 15.25
C ARG A 105 15.03 2.94 15.91
N ALA A 106 15.66 3.33 17.02
CA ALA A 106 15.39 4.61 17.66
C ALA A 106 15.81 5.78 16.75
N PHE A 107 17.00 5.71 16.13
CA PHE A 107 17.43 6.70 15.13
C PHE A 107 16.54 6.69 13.87
N GLY A 108 16.18 5.52 13.35
CA GLY A 108 15.25 5.41 12.22
C GLY A 108 13.87 6.03 12.53
N ASN A 109 13.37 5.85 13.76
CA ASN A 109 12.13 6.49 14.22
C ASN A 109 12.27 8.02 14.35
N LEU A 110 13.42 8.51 14.79
CA LEU A 110 13.72 9.95 14.83
C LEU A 110 13.68 10.56 13.42
N SER A 111 14.29 9.88 12.44
CA SER A 111 14.28 10.27 11.03
C SER A 111 12.86 10.29 10.45
N ARG A 112 12.07 9.24 10.69
CA ARG A 112 10.64 9.20 10.32
C ARG A 112 9.83 10.30 11.00
N GLY A 113 10.07 10.55 12.28
CA GLY A 113 9.40 11.61 13.05
C GLY A 113 9.65 13.00 12.48
N ARG A 114 10.91 13.30 12.14
CA ARG A 114 11.29 14.57 11.49
C ARG A 114 10.67 14.73 10.12
N ALA A 115 10.69 13.68 9.30
CA ALA A 115 10.06 13.71 8.00
C ALA A 115 8.53 13.91 8.08
N ARG A 116 7.86 13.34 9.09
CA ARG A 116 6.44 13.60 9.38
C ARG A 116 6.20 15.04 9.83
N ALA A 117 7.03 15.58 10.73
CA ALA A 117 6.94 16.97 11.17
C ALA A 117 7.12 17.97 10.01
N TRP A 118 7.89 17.59 8.98
CA TRP A 118 8.02 18.34 7.73
C TRP A 118 6.77 18.25 6.82
N GLY A 119 5.92 17.23 7.01
CA GLY A 119 4.69 17.02 6.24
C GLY A 119 4.73 15.86 5.24
N ALA A 120 5.73 14.96 5.34
CA ALA A 120 5.77 13.78 4.48
C ALA A 120 4.77 12.71 4.97
N PRO A 121 3.85 12.20 4.13
CA PRO A 121 3.08 10.99 4.41
C PRO A 121 4.03 9.80 4.56
N ILE A 122 4.35 9.48 5.81
CA ILE A 122 5.09 8.28 6.21
C ILE A 122 4.23 7.59 7.25
N THR A 123 3.84 6.35 6.97
CA THR A 123 3.01 5.54 7.85
C THR A 123 3.68 5.34 9.20
N GLU A 124 2.92 5.57 10.28
CA GLU A 124 3.45 5.39 11.63
C GLU A 124 3.74 3.90 11.88
N ALA A 125 4.94 3.60 12.36
CA ALA A 125 5.29 2.23 12.69
C ALA A 125 4.44 1.79 13.90
N ALA A 126 3.64 0.73 13.73
CA ALA A 126 2.84 0.15 14.82
C ALA A 126 3.70 0.01 16.09
N PRO A 127 3.28 0.59 17.22
CA PRO A 127 4.00 0.47 18.48
C PRO A 127 4.20 -1.00 18.83
N ARG A 128 5.41 -1.37 19.23
CA ARG A 128 5.67 -2.75 19.66
C ARG A 128 4.91 -2.97 20.98
N PRO A 129 4.09 -4.03 21.12
CA PRO A 129 3.49 -4.35 22.40
C PRO A 129 4.58 -4.55 23.44
N ARG A 130 4.42 -3.93 24.62
CA ARG A 130 5.38 -4.06 25.74
C ARG A 130 5.37 -5.52 26.21
N GLY A 131 6.48 -6.21 26.03
CA GLY A 131 6.69 -7.58 26.52
C GLY A 131 7.76 -7.62 27.61
N ARG A 132 7.78 -8.70 28.39
CA ARG A 132 8.86 -9.04 29.33
C ARG A 132 9.49 -10.37 28.90
N GLY A 133 10.82 -10.51 29.08
CA GLY A 133 11.56 -11.76 28.87
C GLY A 133 12.43 -11.83 27.61
N LEU A 134 13.14 -12.96 27.46
CA LEU A 134 14.17 -13.18 26.44
C LEU A 134 13.64 -13.09 25.00
N ARG A 135 12.44 -13.60 24.73
CA ARG A 135 11.80 -13.52 23.40
C ARG A 135 11.59 -12.08 22.94
N TRP A 136 11.14 -11.20 23.84
CA TRP A 136 10.96 -9.78 23.53
C TRP A 136 12.30 -9.10 23.25
N TRP A 137 13.32 -9.44 24.03
CA TRP A 137 14.66 -8.90 23.91
C TRP A 137 15.36 -9.32 22.60
N LEU A 138 15.16 -10.57 22.16
CA LEU A 138 15.66 -11.09 20.87
C LEU A 138 14.84 -10.64 19.65
N ALA A 139 13.63 -10.11 19.88
CA ALA A 139 12.72 -9.78 18.80
C ALA A 139 13.24 -8.75 17.76
N PRO A 140 14.19 -7.82 18.05
CA PRO A 140 14.82 -7.00 17.01
C PRO A 140 15.54 -7.81 15.93
N LEU A 141 16.06 -9.00 16.25
CA LEU A 141 16.81 -9.82 15.29
C LEU A 141 15.92 -10.35 14.16
N SER A 142 14.66 -10.64 14.44
CA SER A 142 13.69 -11.12 13.46
C SER A 142 12.94 -10.00 12.75
N ASP A 143 13.15 -8.74 13.14
CA ASP A 143 12.50 -7.58 12.54
C ASP A 143 13.37 -7.02 11.41
N ALA A 144 13.01 -7.32 10.16
CA ALA A 144 13.71 -6.82 8.97
C ALA A 144 13.84 -5.29 8.96
N ARG A 145 12.89 -4.55 9.58
CA ARG A 145 12.95 -3.09 9.65
C ARG A 145 14.11 -2.59 10.50
N ALA A 146 14.45 -3.28 11.58
CA ALA A 146 15.56 -2.87 12.44
C ALA A 146 16.91 -2.98 11.72
N TRP A 147 17.06 -3.98 10.85
CA TRP A 147 18.22 -4.14 9.97
C TRP A 147 18.29 -3.05 8.90
N LEU A 148 17.15 -2.71 8.29
CA LEU A 148 17.06 -1.62 7.32
C LEU A 148 17.34 -0.24 7.96
N ASP A 149 16.85 0.00 9.18
CA ASP A 149 17.16 1.20 9.95
C ASP A 149 18.66 1.30 10.25
N LEU A 150 19.29 0.19 10.65
CA LEU A 150 20.73 0.13 10.87
C LEU A 150 21.50 0.45 9.59
N LEU A 151 21.14 -0.19 8.47
CA LEU A 151 21.77 0.02 7.18
C LEU A 151 21.61 1.47 6.71
N PHE A 152 20.40 2.02 6.79
CA PHE A 152 20.13 3.41 6.43
C PHE A 152 20.98 4.39 7.23
N GLU A 153 20.93 4.31 8.57
CA GLU A 153 21.61 5.29 9.44
C GLU A 153 23.14 5.16 9.40
N THR A 154 23.69 3.98 9.10
CA THR A 154 25.15 3.77 9.04
C THR A 154 25.75 4.02 7.66
N VAL A 155 25.07 3.65 6.57
CA VAL A 155 25.65 3.71 5.22
C VAL A 155 25.19 4.95 4.46
N PHE A 156 23.89 5.26 4.50
CA PHE A 156 23.29 6.24 3.60
C PHE A 156 23.07 7.61 4.26
N ALA A 157 22.67 7.62 5.54
CA ALA A 157 22.25 8.84 6.21
C ALA A 157 23.39 9.86 6.34
N LEU A 158 24.58 9.44 6.77
CA LEU A 158 25.69 10.37 6.98
C LEU A 158 26.12 11.08 5.68
N PRO A 159 26.41 10.38 4.56
CA PRO A 159 26.77 11.05 3.30
C PRO A 159 25.68 11.99 2.79
N ILE A 160 24.41 11.57 2.87
CA ILE A 160 23.27 12.38 2.41
C ILE A 160 23.11 13.64 3.27
N ARG A 161 23.12 13.48 4.60
CA ARG A 161 22.97 14.60 5.55
C ARG A 161 24.17 15.53 5.53
N LEU A 162 25.39 14.99 5.35
CA LEU A 162 26.59 15.79 5.14
C LEU A 162 26.48 16.63 3.86
N PHE A 163 26.09 16.02 2.74
CA PHE A 163 25.93 16.74 1.47
C PHE A 163 24.86 17.83 1.57
N THR A 164 23.66 17.48 2.04
CA THR A 164 22.53 18.40 2.14
C THR A 164 22.79 19.55 3.11
N PHE A 165 23.40 19.28 4.27
CA PHE A 165 23.84 20.30 5.20
C PHE A 165 24.93 21.18 4.60
N THR A 166 25.99 20.59 4.03
CA THR A 166 27.14 21.34 3.49
C THR A 166 26.71 22.27 2.37
N VAL A 167 25.90 21.79 1.43
CA VAL A 167 25.38 22.63 0.33
C VAL A 167 24.51 23.75 0.89
N SER A 168 23.59 23.45 1.80
CA SER A 168 22.70 24.47 2.38
C SER A 168 23.47 25.52 3.18
N PHE A 169 24.42 25.09 4.00
CA PHE A 169 25.26 25.96 4.82
C PHE A 169 26.20 26.79 3.96
N ALA A 170 26.87 26.18 2.96
CA ALA A 170 27.73 26.91 2.05
C ALA A 170 26.94 27.98 1.27
N TRP A 171 25.74 27.67 0.78
CA TRP A 171 24.90 28.65 0.09
C TRP A 171 24.55 29.84 0.98
N PHE A 172 24.16 29.56 2.22
CA PHE A 172 23.81 30.58 3.21
C PHE A 172 25.03 31.41 3.64
N ALA A 173 26.12 30.75 4.02
CA ALA A 173 27.34 31.37 4.52
C ALA A 173 28.05 32.19 3.45
N SER A 174 28.14 31.69 2.21
CA SER A 174 28.69 32.44 1.08
C SER A 174 27.78 33.62 0.69
N GLY A 175 26.45 33.44 0.77
CA GLY A 175 25.50 34.54 0.57
C GLY A 175 25.68 35.67 1.57
N LEU A 176 25.70 35.33 2.86
CA LEU A 176 25.89 36.28 3.95
C LEU A 176 27.29 36.91 3.93
N GLY A 177 28.32 36.09 3.69
CA GLY A 177 29.72 36.51 3.57
C GLY A 177 29.92 37.51 2.43
N GLY A 178 29.32 37.24 1.26
CA GLY A 178 29.39 38.12 0.10
C GLY A 178 28.72 39.49 0.34
N VAL A 179 27.52 39.51 0.92
CA VAL A 179 26.81 40.77 1.24
C VAL A 179 27.54 41.59 2.29
N THR A 180 28.23 40.94 3.23
CA THR A 180 28.98 41.61 4.30
C THR A 180 30.44 41.87 3.96
N HIS A 181 30.92 41.42 2.79
CA HIS A 181 32.33 41.47 2.40
C HIS A 181 32.91 42.90 2.42
N PHE A 182 32.09 43.90 2.10
CA PHE A 182 32.47 45.32 2.22
C PHE A 182 33.00 45.71 3.61
N PHE A 183 32.52 45.06 4.68
CA PHE A 183 32.89 45.41 6.05
C PHE A 183 34.17 44.73 6.52
N TRP A 184 34.39 43.46 6.14
CA TRP A 184 35.47 42.65 6.68
C TRP A 184 36.57 42.32 5.65
N GLY A 185 36.28 42.41 4.36
CA GLY A 185 37.21 42.06 3.28
C GLY A 185 38.48 42.90 3.28
N ALA A 186 38.39 44.17 3.71
CA ALA A 186 39.54 45.06 3.82
C ALA A 186 40.56 44.63 4.90
N PHE A 187 40.17 43.73 5.81
CA PHE A 187 41.05 43.21 6.85
C PHE A 187 41.64 41.83 6.50
N VAL A 188 41.29 41.28 5.33
CA VAL A 188 41.82 40.01 4.84
C VAL A 188 43.17 40.29 4.15
N PRO A 189 44.26 39.62 4.55
CA PRO A 189 45.56 39.80 3.90
C PRO A 189 45.50 39.39 2.42
N ASP A 190 46.13 40.18 1.54
CA ASP A 190 46.22 39.89 0.11
C ASP A 190 47.01 38.58 -0.12
N GLY A 191 46.27 37.50 -0.35
CA GLY A 191 46.81 36.16 -0.54
C GLY A 191 46.60 35.66 -1.97
N GLY A 192 47.20 36.34 -2.96
CA GLY A 192 47.32 35.87 -4.35
C GLY A 192 46.00 35.65 -5.12
N GLY A 193 45.63 36.63 -5.94
CA GLY A 193 44.58 36.56 -6.98
C GLY A 193 43.16 36.42 -6.42
N ASN A 194 42.37 37.50 -6.51
CA ASN A 194 41.00 37.49 -6.01
C ASN A 194 40.08 36.69 -6.96
N THR A 195 38.97 36.18 -6.44
CA THR A 195 38.01 35.37 -7.22
C THR A 195 37.52 36.08 -8.48
N VAL A 196 37.33 37.40 -8.43
CA VAL A 196 36.91 38.17 -9.61
C VAL A 196 37.98 38.24 -10.67
N ASP A 197 39.25 38.38 -10.29
CA ASP A 197 40.36 38.50 -11.24
C ASP A 197 40.43 37.25 -12.13
N TRP A 198 40.21 36.07 -11.55
CA TRP A 198 40.12 34.79 -12.27
C TRP A 198 38.89 34.69 -13.18
N VAL A 199 37.72 35.12 -12.70
CA VAL A 199 36.48 35.10 -13.49
C VAL A 199 36.59 36.03 -14.69
N VAL A 200 37.09 37.25 -14.49
CA VAL A 200 37.27 38.23 -15.56
C VAL A 200 38.32 37.77 -16.56
N ALA A 201 39.46 37.25 -16.10
CA ALA A 201 40.48 36.65 -16.97
C ALA A 201 39.92 35.54 -17.86
N TRP A 202 39.10 34.65 -17.30
CA TRP A 202 38.48 33.56 -18.05
C TRP A 202 37.46 34.05 -19.08
N VAL A 203 36.55 34.96 -18.68
CA VAL A 203 35.50 35.49 -19.58
C VAL A 203 36.11 36.31 -20.71
N THR A 204 37.16 37.07 -20.43
CA THR A 204 37.79 37.98 -21.40
C THR A 204 38.96 37.33 -22.14
N ASN A 205 39.31 36.09 -21.82
CA ASN A 205 40.51 35.39 -22.29
C ASN A 205 41.78 36.26 -22.15
N SER A 206 41.93 36.91 -21.00
CA SER A 206 43.02 37.83 -20.67
C SER A 206 43.83 37.35 -19.45
N PRO A 207 45.07 37.82 -19.24
CA PRO A 207 45.83 37.52 -18.03
C PRO A 207 45.10 38.01 -16.77
N VAL A 208 45.27 37.31 -15.65
CA VAL A 208 44.74 37.72 -14.35
C VAL A 208 45.33 39.08 -13.99
N THR A 209 44.48 40.09 -13.91
CA THR A 209 44.82 41.48 -13.55
C THR A 209 44.11 41.84 -12.25
N ASP A 210 44.81 42.55 -11.36
CA ASP A 210 44.24 42.99 -10.08
C ASP A 210 43.21 44.11 -10.31
N LEU A 211 41.94 43.81 -10.04
CA LEU A 211 40.81 44.73 -10.24
C LEU A 211 40.54 45.64 -9.03
N GLY A 212 41.29 45.47 -7.93
CA GLY A 212 41.19 46.24 -6.71
C GLY A 212 39.98 45.91 -5.82
N PHE A 213 40.09 46.28 -4.55
CA PHE A 213 39.13 45.92 -3.49
C PHE A 213 37.68 46.33 -3.78
N THR A 214 37.44 47.52 -4.37
CA THR A 214 36.07 48.00 -4.65
C THR A 214 35.35 47.12 -5.66
N THR A 215 36.06 46.61 -6.66
CA THR A 215 35.50 45.75 -7.71
C THR A 215 35.19 44.37 -7.14
N GLU A 216 36.11 43.80 -6.36
CA GLU A 216 35.89 42.53 -5.64
C GLU A 216 34.70 42.64 -4.68
N ALA A 217 34.65 43.67 -3.84
CA ALA A 217 33.57 43.84 -2.88
C ALA A 217 32.20 44.03 -3.54
N THR A 218 32.15 44.76 -4.67
CA THR A 218 30.91 44.91 -5.45
C THR A 218 30.47 43.57 -6.04
N PHE A 219 31.39 42.80 -6.61
CA PHE A 219 31.08 41.47 -7.13
C PHE A 219 30.60 40.50 -6.04
N GLN A 220 31.33 40.42 -4.92
CA GLN A 220 30.96 39.58 -3.77
C GLN A 220 29.60 39.96 -3.21
N PHE A 221 29.26 41.24 -3.18
CA PHE A 221 27.94 41.71 -2.79
C PHE A 221 26.84 41.25 -3.75
N ILE A 222 27.06 41.38 -5.07
CA ILE A 222 26.10 40.91 -6.09
C ILE A 222 25.92 39.39 -6.01
N VAL A 223 27.02 38.63 -5.97
CA VAL A 223 26.98 37.16 -5.82
C VAL A 223 26.30 36.78 -4.51
N GLY A 224 26.60 37.49 -3.43
CA GLY A 224 25.99 37.29 -2.11
C GLY A 224 24.47 37.45 -2.15
N ILE A 225 23.96 38.52 -2.80
CA ILE A 225 22.52 38.72 -3.01
C ILE A 225 21.92 37.56 -3.83
N ILE A 226 22.55 37.14 -4.92
CA ILE A 226 22.06 36.05 -5.76
C ILE A 226 21.98 34.74 -4.95
N LEU A 227 22.99 34.43 -4.16
CA LEU A 227 23.01 33.24 -3.29
C LEU A 227 21.90 33.31 -2.24
N LEU A 228 21.68 34.44 -1.58
CA LEU A 228 20.60 34.61 -0.60
C LEU A 228 19.20 34.54 -1.25
N LEU A 229 19.02 35.08 -2.46
CA LEU A 229 17.76 34.98 -3.21
C LEU A 229 17.45 33.54 -3.65
N THR A 230 18.49 32.76 -3.96
CA THR A 230 18.37 31.36 -4.38
C THR A 230 18.37 30.37 -3.21
N PHE A 231 18.81 30.79 -2.01
CA PHE A 231 18.92 29.94 -0.83
C PHE A 231 17.64 29.15 -0.48
N PRO A 232 16.42 29.75 -0.45
CA PRO A 232 15.20 29.00 -0.17
C PRO A 232 14.93 27.87 -1.16
N PHE A 233 15.36 28.01 -2.42
CA PHE A 233 15.22 26.96 -3.43
C PHE A 233 16.19 25.81 -3.17
N VAL A 234 17.45 26.15 -2.88
CA VAL A 234 18.49 25.17 -2.58
C VAL A 234 18.16 24.41 -1.31
N LEU A 235 17.77 25.12 -0.24
CA LEU A 235 17.38 24.50 1.02
C LEU A 235 16.17 23.57 0.84
N HIS A 236 15.15 24.00 0.10
CA HIS A 236 13.99 23.15 -0.19
C HIS A 236 14.37 21.91 -1.01
N ALA A 237 15.25 22.06 -2.00
CA ALA A 237 15.75 20.93 -2.78
C ALA A 237 16.54 19.93 -1.92
N MET A 238 17.38 20.42 -1.00
CA MET A 238 18.11 19.58 -0.05
C MET A 238 17.17 18.87 0.94
N ALA A 239 16.15 19.57 1.45
CA ALA A 239 15.12 18.98 2.28
C ALA A 239 14.34 17.88 1.54
N LEU A 240 13.94 18.12 0.29
CA LEU A 240 13.30 17.12 -0.56
C LEU A 240 14.19 15.89 -0.77
N LEU A 241 15.50 16.08 -0.98
CA LEU A 241 16.45 14.98 -1.15
C LEU A 241 16.51 14.11 0.11
N GLU A 242 16.58 14.70 1.31
CA GLU A 242 16.50 13.94 2.56
C GLU A 242 15.18 13.17 2.68
N ILE A 243 14.05 13.80 2.37
CA ILE A 243 12.73 13.16 2.44
C ILE A 243 12.62 12.00 1.44
N VAL A 244 13.14 12.14 0.23
CA VAL A 244 13.17 11.06 -0.77
C VAL A 244 13.98 9.89 -0.26
N ALA A 245 15.16 10.14 0.31
CA ALA A 245 16.00 9.09 0.87
C ALA A 245 15.31 8.37 2.04
N ILE A 246 14.70 9.15 2.95
CA ILE A 246 13.95 8.62 4.10
C ILE A 246 12.76 7.78 3.62
N ARG A 247 11.99 8.23 2.61
CA ARG A 247 10.90 7.42 2.07
C ARG A 247 11.42 6.17 1.38
N ALA A 248 12.38 6.32 0.48
CA ALA A 248 12.97 5.22 -0.27
C ALA A 248 13.47 4.10 0.65
N ALA A 249 14.04 4.46 1.80
CA ALA A 249 14.52 3.51 2.80
C ALA A 249 13.45 3.06 3.81
N LEU A 250 12.60 3.97 4.28
CA LEU A 250 11.83 3.79 5.52
C LEU A 250 10.31 3.82 5.32
N SER A 251 9.79 4.14 4.13
CA SER A 251 8.36 4.00 3.82
C SER A 251 8.08 2.64 3.20
N HIS A 252 7.15 1.91 3.80
CA HIS A 252 6.70 0.61 3.32
C HIS A 252 5.34 0.79 2.65
N ASP A 253 5.30 1.59 1.58
CA ASP A 253 4.12 1.59 0.71
C ASP A 253 4.15 0.27 -0.07
N VAL A 254 3.57 -0.76 0.57
CA VAL A 254 3.02 -1.91 -0.14
C VAL A 254 2.00 -1.31 -1.09
N GLU A 255 2.24 -1.42 -2.40
CA GLU A 255 1.21 -1.18 -3.39
C GLU A 255 0.01 -2.06 -3.04
N GLY A 256 -1.01 -1.42 -2.46
CA GLY A 256 -2.28 -2.02 -2.10
C GLY A 256 -3.37 -1.01 -2.41
N PHE A 257 -3.85 -1.04 -3.64
CA PHE A 257 -5.21 -0.61 -4.00
C PHE A 257 -6.20 -1.50 -3.22
N GLY A 258 -6.32 -1.25 -1.93
CA GLY A 258 -7.03 -2.09 -0.98
C GLY A 258 -7.52 -1.26 0.19
N ALA A 259 -8.27 -0.18 -0.09
CA ALA A 259 -9.32 0.22 0.82
C ALA A 259 -10.39 -0.88 0.79
N ALA A 260 -10.08 -2.03 1.40
CA ALA A 260 -11.10 -2.92 1.90
C ALA A 260 -11.91 -2.08 2.87
N GLN A 261 -13.18 -1.91 2.52
CA GLN A 261 -14.22 -1.42 3.40
C GLN A 261 -14.01 -2.04 4.77
N ASP A 262 -13.77 -1.19 5.76
CA ASP A 262 -13.85 -1.53 7.17
C ASP A 262 -15.27 -2.07 7.44
N PRO A 263 -15.47 -3.37 7.72
CA PRO A 263 -16.81 -3.92 7.95
C PRO A 263 -17.33 -3.60 9.36
N GLY A 264 -16.59 -2.87 10.19
CA GLY A 264 -16.83 -2.78 11.63
C GLY A 264 -17.26 -1.43 12.20
N GLY A 265 -17.48 -0.40 11.38
CA GLY A 265 -17.91 0.92 11.89
C GLY A 265 -19.43 1.00 12.14
N PRO A 266 -19.90 1.57 13.27
CA PRO A 266 -21.33 1.66 13.57
C PRO A 266 -22.03 2.52 12.52
N ARG A 267 -22.92 1.89 11.75
CA ARG A 267 -23.81 2.54 10.79
C ARG A 267 -24.77 3.47 11.54
N THR A 268 -24.46 4.75 11.61
CA THR A 268 -25.48 5.77 11.88
C THR A 268 -26.42 5.83 10.69
N THR A 269 -27.64 5.36 10.91
CA THR A 269 -28.79 5.41 10.01
C THR A 269 -29.14 6.86 9.69
N ALA A 270 -28.71 7.33 8.50
CA ALA A 270 -29.29 8.53 7.90
C ALA A 270 -30.68 8.17 7.34
N VAL A 271 -31.70 8.75 7.96
CA VAL A 271 -33.11 8.66 7.59
C VAL A 271 -33.34 9.21 6.18
N ALA A 272 -34.24 8.55 5.47
CA ALA A 272 -34.66 8.82 4.10
C ALA A 272 -35.20 10.25 3.87
N ALA A 273 -34.83 10.83 2.73
CA ALA A 273 -35.62 11.84 2.03
C ALA A 273 -35.69 11.43 0.54
N GLY A 274 -36.89 11.53 -0.03
CA GLY A 274 -37.31 10.95 -1.32
C GLY A 274 -36.71 11.58 -2.60
N PRO A 275 -37.23 11.17 -3.78
CA PRO A 275 -36.47 11.09 -5.02
C PRO A 275 -36.48 12.42 -5.79
N ALA A 276 -35.29 12.93 -6.10
CA ALA A 276 -35.10 13.98 -7.11
C ALA A 276 -34.03 13.56 -8.11
N ALA A 277 -34.36 13.76 -9.38
CA ALA A 277 -33.69 13.31 -10.58
C ALA A 277 -32.19 13.64 -10.68
N GLY A 278 -31.44 12.68 -11.23
CA GLY A 278 -30.44 12.93 -12.26
C GLY A 278 -29.16 13.65 -11.87
N SER A 279 -28.19 12.91 -11.32
CA SER A 279 -26.76 13.08 -11.65
C SER A 279 -25.99 11.91 -11.03
N GLN A 280 -25.59 10.94 -11.86
CA GLN A 280 -24.56 9.99 -11.47
C GLN A 280 -23.24 10.77 -11.32
N ALA A 281 -22.92 11.18 -10.10
CA ALA A 281 -21.58 11.62 -9.77
C ALA A 281 -20.64 10.42 -9.95
N ALA A 282 -19.82 10.48 -11.00
CA ALA A 282 -18.75 9.52 -11.25
C ALA A 282 -17.86 9.41 -10.00
N PRO A 283 -17.28 8.23 -9.70
CA PRO A 283 -16.37 8.09 -8.57
C PRO A 283 -15.24 9.11 -8.72
N GLU A 284 -15.09 9.98 -7.72
CA GLU A 284 -13.99 10.95 -7.68
C GLU A 284 -12.68 10.20 -7.93
N ALA A 285 -12.07 10.49 -9.08
CA ALA A 285 -10.81 9.88 -9.46
C ALA A 285 -9.77 10.24 -8.39
N SER A 286 -9.29 9.22 -7.66
CA SER A 286 -8.18 9.35 -6.73
C SER A 286 -7.06 10.16 -7.39
N PRO A 287 -6.50 11.19 -6.73
CA PRO A 287 -5.54 12.07 -7.34
C PRO A 287 -4.37 11.26 -7.90
N LYS A 288 -4.08 11.41 -9.20
CA LYS A 288 -2.96 10.73 -9.86
C LYS A 288 -1.69 11.01 -9.06
N PRO A 289 -0.92 9.97 -8.66
CA PRO A 289 0.30 10.17 -7.91
C PRO A 289 1.26 11.03 -8.74
N SER A 290 1.85 12.03 -8.10
CA SER A 290 2.87 12.87 -8.72
C SER A 290 4.05 12.00 -9.22
N ARG A 291 4.78 12.45 -10.25
CA ARG A 291 5.99 11.76 -10.75
C ARG A 291 6.99 11.42 -9.63
N PHE A 292 6.99 12.20 -8.55
CA PHE A 292 7.85 12.02 -7.37
C PHE A 292 7.36 10.89 -6.45
N GLN A 293 6.05 10.68 -6.32
CA GLN A 293 5.46 9.55 -5.58
C GLN A 293 5.69 8.21 -6.29
N MET A 294 5.81 8.19 -7.63
CA MET A 294 6.13 6.97 -8.39
C MET A 294 7.56 6.44 -8.14
N ILE A 295 8.50 7.29 -7.72
CA ILE A 295 9.91 6.91 -7.54
C ILE A 295 10.16 6.22 -6.18
N THR A 296 9.27 6.45 -5.19
CA THR A 296 9.50 6.06 -3.79
C THR A 296 8.58 4.94 -3.27
N GLY A 297 7.90 4.19 -4.13
CA GLY A 297 7.12 3.00 -3.72
C GLY A 297 8.01 1.85 -3.22
N GLY A 298 7.51 0.61 -3.19
CA GLY A 298 8.27 -0.60 -2.76
C GLY A 298 9.59 -0.89 -3.52
N GLU A 299 9.97 -0.03 -4.46
CA GLU A 299 11.25 -0.03 -5.20
C GLU A 299 12.28 0.99 -4.67
N GLY A 300 11.94 1.79 -3.66
CA GLY A 300 12.76 2.89 -3.16
C GLY A 300 14.18 2.47 -2.77
N TRP A 301 14.33 1.33 -2.09
CA TRP A 301 15.64 0.78 -1.72
C TRP A 301 16.54 0.51 -2.92
N PHE A 302 15.99 0.05 -4.05
CA PHE A 302 16.78 -0.20 -5.25
C PHE A 302 17.31 1.11 -5.85
N TRP A 303 16.47 2.13 -5.92
CA TRP A 303 16.89 3.46 -6.38
C TRP A 303 17.96 4.05 -5.46
N LEU A 304 17.76 4.00 -4.14
CA LEU A 304 18.70 4.54 -3.17
C LEU A 304 20.07 3.86 -3.27
N ILE A 305 20.10 2.52 -3.31
CA ILE A 305 21.33 1.74 -3.45
C ILE A 305 22.00 2.03 -4.79
N SER A 306 21.28 1.99 -5.90
CA SER A 306 21.86 2.23 -7.24
C SER A 306 22.44 3.63 -7.38
N VAL A 307 21.76 4.67 -6.88
CA VAL A 307 22.27 6.05 -6.90
C VAL A 307 23.49 6.17 -6.01
N PHE A 308 23.45 5.64 -4.79
CA PHE A 308 24.57 5.69 -3.86
C PHE A 308 25.81 4.98 -4.41
N VAL A 309 25.65 3.75 -4.90
CA VAL A 309 26.72 2.98 -5.54
C VAL A 309 27.25 3.72 -6.76
N GLY A 310 26.37 4.30 -7.59
CA GLY A 310 26.77 5.13 -8.73
C GLY A 310 27.63 6.33 -8.32
N VAL A 311 27.22 7.09 -7.28
CA VAL A 311 28.00 8.23 -6.77
C VAL A 311 29.37 7.79 -6.25
N VAL A 312 29.42 6.70 -5.48
CA VAL A 312 30.69 6.11 -5.01
C VAL A 312 31.56 5.67 -6.19
N LEU A 313 30.94 5.07 -7.22
CA LEU A 313 31.64 4.69 -8.44
C LEU A 313 32.22 5.90 -9.16
N VAL A 314 31.49 7.01 -9.30
CA VAL A 314 32.02 8.24 -9.92
C VAL A 314 33.22 8.76 -9.12
N ALA A 315 33.07 8.85 -7.80
CA ALA A 315 34.10 9.39 -6.91
C ALA A 315 35.41 8.61 -6.95
N ILE A 316 35.34 7.29 -7.17
CA ILE A 316 36.51 6.40 -7.24
C ILE A 316 36.99 6.23 -8.68
N SER A 317 36.08 5.96 -9.62
CA SER A 317 36.39 5.51 -10.97
C SER A 317 37.12 6.57 -11.77
N TRP A 318 36.71 7.84 -11.71
CA TRP A 318 37.41 8.89 -12.43
C TRP A 318 38.86 9.03 -11.93
N PRO A 319 39.14 9.37 -10.65
CA PRO A 319 40.53 9.57 -10.20
C PRO A 319 41.42 8.36 -10.45
N VAL A 320 40.89 7.15 -10.20
CA VAL A 320 41.60 5.90 -10.49
C VAL A 320 41.92 5.77 -11.96
N THR A 321 40.97 6.07 -12.85
CA THR A 321 41.18 5.92 -14.29
C THR A 321 42.14 6.96 -14.84
N THR A 322 42.15 8.18 -14.29
CA THR A 322 43.12 9.20 -14.67
C THR A 322 44.52 8.87 -14.16
N VAL A 323 44.67 8.46 -12.90
CA VAL A 323 45.99 8.29 -12.27
C VAL A 323 46.63 6.95 -12.62
N LEU A 324 45.87 5.85 -12.63
CA LEU A 324 46.43 4.51 -12.86
C LEU A 324 46.50 4.13 -14.34
N TYR A 325 45.67 4.74 -15.19
CA TYR A 325 45.56 4.38 -16.60
C TYR A 325 45.88 5.54 -17.56
N ASP A 326 46.37 6.66 -17.03
CA ASP A 326 46.80 7.84 -17.80
C ASP A 326 45.73 8.39 -18.76
N VAL A 327 44.45 8.18 -18.44
CA VAL A 327 43.33 8.67 -19.25
C VAL A 327 43.05 10.12 -18.90
N ALA A 328 42.98 10.98 -19.91
CA ALA A 328 42.65 12.38 -19.70
C ALA A 328 41.37 12.53 -18.84
N THR A 329 41.49 13.36 -17.81
CA THR A 329 40.53 13.62 -16.73
C THR A 329 39.08 13.71 -17.19
N VAL A 330 38.82 14.44 -18.29
CA VAL A 330 37.47 14.63 -18.83
C VAL A 330 36.88 13.32 -19.35
N PHE A 331 37.65 12.50 -20.06
CA PHE A 331 37.17 11.22 -20.59
C PHE A 331 36.94 10.20 -19.47
N ALA A 332 37.85 10.15 -18.48
CA ALA A 332 37.68 9.33 -17.28
C ALA A 332 36.37 9.69 -16.54
N MET A 333 36.06 10.98 -16.40
CA MET A 333 34.80 11.46 -15.83
C MET A 333 33.59 10.98 -16.65
N LEU A 334 33.62 11.11 -17.98
CA LEU A 334 32.52 10.70 -18.85
C LEU A 334 32.26 9.19 -18.79
N ILE A 335 33.30 8.36 -18.76
CA ILE A 335 33.18 6.90 -18.59
C ILE A 335 32.55 6.58 -17.23
N ALA A 336 33.06 7.16 -16.15
CA ALA A 336 32.56 6.93 -14.80
C ALA A 336 31.09 7.33 -14.66
N LEU A 337 30.69 8.46 -15.26
CA LEU A 337 29.31 8.90 -15.34
C LEU A 337 28.44 7.93 -16.15
N ALA A 338 28.91 7.46 -17.31
CA ALA A 338 28.17 6.51 -18.14
C ALA A 338 27.95 5.16 -17.42
N GLN A 339 29.00 4.62 -16.77
CA GLN A 339 28.92 3.41 -15.95
C GLN A 339 27.91 3.56 -14.80
N SER A 340 27.95 4.70 -14.10
CA SER A 340 27.06 4.99 -12.98
C SER A 340 25.62 5.21 -13.44
N ALA A 341 25.42 5.90 -14.56
CA ALA A 341 24.11 6.07 -15.16
C ALA A 341 23.50 4.73 -15.60
N ALA A 342 24.30 3.79 -16.11
CA ALA A 342 23.83 2.44 -16.43
C ALA A 342 23.25 1.72 -15.19
N LEU A 343 23.88 1.85 -14.01
CA LEU A 343 23.36 1.27 -12.76
C LEU A 343 22.00 1.85 -12.34
N VAL A 344 21.82 3.16 -12.53
CA VAL A 344 20.59 3.85 -12.19
C VAL A 344 19.46 3.49 -13.17
N LEU A 345 19.77 3.46 -14.48
CA LEU A 345 18.81 3.02 -15.50
C LEU A 345 18.39 1.57 -15.29
N ALA A 346 19.31 0.70 -14.83
CA ALA A 346 19.05 -0.72 -14.61
C ALA A 346 17.92 -0.98 -13.61
N VAL A 347 17.56 -0.02 -12.74
CA VAL A 347 16.45 -0.19 -11.79
C VAL A 347 15.12 -0.40 -12.50
N ARG A 348 14.90 0.27 -13.65
CA ARG A 348 13.61 0.26 -14.36
C ARG A 348 13.71 -0.17 -15.82
N TRP A 349 14.81 0.17 -16.49
CA TRP A 349 14.96 0.00 -17.94
C TRP A 349 16.21 -0.83 -18.26
N PRO A 350 16.08 -2.17 -18.34
CA PRO A 350 17.24 -3.06 -18.50
C PRO A 350 17.94 -2.88 -19.84
N ILE A 351 17.19 -2.69 -20.94
CA ILE A 351 17.76 -2.57 -22.28
C ILE A 351 18.68 -1.35 -22.43
N PRO A 352 18.26 -0.11 -22.12
CA PRO A 352 19.15 1.04 -22.24
C PRO A 352 20.29 1.00 -21.21
N ALA A 353 20.07 0.40 -20.04
CA ALA A 353 21.14 0.18 -19.06
C ALA A 353 22.23 -0.75 -19.61
N ILE A 354 21.84 -1.88 -20.23
CA ILE A 354 22.76 -2.81 -20.88
C ILE A 354 23.49 -2.11 -22.02
N GLY A 355 22.77 -1.41 -22.90
CA GLY A 355 23.38 -0.69 -24.02
C GLY A 355 24.42 0.34 -23.57
N LEU A 356 24.07 1.18 -22.59
CA LEU A 356 24.99 2.19 -22.05
C LEU A 356 26.18 1.55 -21.31
N GLY A 357 25.94 0.49 -20.53
CA GLY A 357 26.98 -0.23 -19.81
C GLY A 357 27.97 -0.94 -20.75
N LEU A 358 27.50 -1.58 -21.82
CA LEU A 358 28.36 -2.18 -22.85
C LEU A 358 29.14 -1.12 -23.62
N LEU A 359 28.50 -0.02 -24.00
CA LEU A 359 29.17 1.10 -24.67
C LEU A 359 30.28 1.68 -23.79
N ALA A 360 29.99 1.94 -22.52
CA ALA A 360 30.96 2.45 -21.56
C ALA A 360 32.14 1.49 -21.35
N GLN A 361 31.91 0.18 -21.40
CA GLN A 361 32.98 -0.83 -21.35
C GLN A 361 33.89 -0.75 -22.58
N ILE A 362 33.31 -0.74 -23.79
CA ILE A 362 34.08 -0.64 -25.04
C ILE A 362 34.91 0.64 -25.05
N VAL A 363 34.30 1.78 -24.72
CA VAL A 363 34.97 3.08 -24.66
C VAL A 363 36.08 3.09 -23.60
N SER A 364 35.85 2.48 -22.44
CA SER A 364 36.88 2.33 -21.40
C SER A 364 38.08 1.53 -21.90
N ILE A 365 37.87 0.40 -22.58
CA ILE A 365 38.95 -0.44 -23.11
C ILE A 365 39.81 0.35 -24.11
N LEU A 366 39.17 1.08 -25.02
CA LEU A 366 39.87 1.85 -26.05
C LEU A 366 40.70 3.00 -25.45
N LEU A 367 40.14 3.71 -24.47
CA LEU A 367 40.80 4.88 -23.86
C LEU A 367 41.87 4.52 -22.83
N THR A 368 41.88 3.29 -22.31
CA THR A 368 42.88 2.78 -21.37
C THR A 368 44.07 2.12 -22.10
N SER A 369 44.14 2.25 -23.43
CA SER A 369 45.30 1.78 -24.19
C SER A 369 46.51 2.66 -23.90
N ASP A 370 47.66 2.06 -23.61
CA ASP A 370 48.90 2.80 -23.35
C ASP A 370 49.52 3.35 -24.65
N ILE A 371 50.67 4.03 -24.53
CA ILE A 371 51.41 4.62 -25.67
C ILE A 371 51.85 3.56 -26.69
N SER A 372 51.99 2.30 -26.28
CA SER A 372 52.30 1.16 -27.15
C SER A 372 51.06 0.51 -27.78
N GLY A 373 49.86 1.02 -27.47
CA GLY A 373 48.58 0.48 -27.91
C GLY A 373 48.13 -0.73 -27.10
N ALA A 374 48.76 -0.99 -25.96
CA ALA A 374 48.49 -2.15 -25.14
C ALA A 374 47.28 -1.90 -24.23
N VAL A 375 46.25 -2.74 -24.35
CA VAL A 375 44.98 -2.60 -23.62
C VAL A 375 44.96 -3.44 -22.35
N GLN A 376 44.26 -2.94 -21.34
CA GLN A 376 43.76 -3.77 -20.25
C GLN A 376 42.30 -4.16 -20.52
N PRO A 377 41.95 -5.47 -20.57
CA PRO A 377 40.61 -5.92 -20.93
C PRO A 377 39.49 -5.34 -20.05
N PHE A 378 39.69 -5.33 -18.73
CA PHE A 378 38.78 -4.68 -17.80
C PHE A 378 39.58 -4.01 -16.68
N THR A 379 39.38 -2.70 -16.53
CA THR A 379 39.86 -1.96 -15.37
C THR A 379 39.14 -2.42 -14.10
N VAL A 380 39.76 -2.25 -12.93
CA VAL A 380 39.12 -2.64 -11.65
C VAL A 380 37.80 -1.90 -11.45
N THR A 381 37.71 -0.65 -11.89
CA THR A 381 36.53 0.18 -11.78
C THR A 381 35.41 -0.24 -12.74
N SER A 382 35.75 -0.66 -13.97
CA SER A 382 34.77 -1.21 -14.91
C SER A 382 34.28 -2.60 -14.49
N LEU A 383 35.14 -3.42 -13.88
CA LEU A 383 34.75 -4.69 -13.23
C LEU A 383 33.71 -4.44 -12.14
N LEU A 384 33.96 -3.49 -11.23
CA LEU A 384 33.00 -3.16 -10.17
C LEU A 384 31.67 -2.66 -10.75
N ALA A 385 31.71 -1.76 -11.75
CA ALA A 385 30.52 -1.31 -12.47
C ALA A 385 29.72 -2.49 -13.03
N LEU A 386 30.41 -3.43 -13.68
CA LEU A 386 29.81 -4.58 -14.32
C LEU A 386 29.18 -5.54 -13.30
N VAL A 387 29.85 -5.78 -12.18
CA VAL A 387 29.36 -6.62 -11.07
C VAL A 387 28.05 -6.05 -10.51
N PHE A 388 28.00 -4.75 -10.21
CA PHE A 388 26.78 -4.13 -9.72
C PHE A 388 25.67 -4.11 -10.78
N LEU A 389 26.01 -3.91 -12.05
CA LEU A 389 25.04 -3.95 -13.15
C LEU A 389 24.41 -5.35 -13.28
N HIS A 390 25.21 -6.41 -13.22
CA HIS A 390 24.73 -7.80 -13.22
C HIS A 390 23.86 -8.10 -12.00
N LEU A 391 24.27 -7.64 -10.82
CA LEU A 391 23.50 -7.82 -9.59
C LEU A 391 22.12 -7.15 -9.67
N ILE A 392 22.06 -5.88 -10.10
CA ILE A 392 20.80 -5.13 -10.23
C ILE A 392 19.90 -5.79 -11.28
N ILE A 393 20.45 -6.16 -12.44
CA ILE A 393 19.66 -6.80 -13.51
C ILE A 393 19.16 -8.17 -13.06
N GLY A 394 19.99 -8.97 -12.40
CA GLY A 394 19.59 -10.26 -11.84
C GLY A 394 18.51 -10.14 -10.76
N LEU A 395 18.60 -9.12 -9.89
CA LEU A 395 17.63 -8.87 -8.82
C LEU A 395 16.27 -8.36 -9.31
N ARG A 396 16.23 -7.69 -10.47
CA ARG A 396 15.05 -6.91 -10.90
C ARG A 396 14.38 -7.42 -12.16
N HIS A 397 15.16 -7.98 -13.08
CA HIS A 397 14.70 -8.29 -14.42
C HIS A 397 14.75 -9.78 -14.71
N ARG A 398 14.14 -10.16 -15.83
CA ARG A 398 14.11 -11.55 -16.29
C ARG A 398 15.52 -12.04 -16.62
N TRP A 399 15.80 -13.31 -16.32
CA TRP A 399 17.12 -13.96 -16.46
C TRP A 399 17.75 -13.82 -17.86
N PHE A 400 16.95 -13.73 -18.93
CA PHE A 400 17.50 -13.57 -20.29
C PHE A 400 18.25 -12.25 -20.50
N HIS A 401 17.89 -11.17 -19.81
CA HIS A 401 18.64 -9.90 -19.89
C HIS A 401 20.03 -10.04 -19.27
N LEU A 402 20.14 -10.83 -18.20
CA LEU A 402 21.40 -11.14 -17.54
C LEU A 402 22.29 -11.99 -18.46
N VAL A 403 21.72 -13.02 -19.10
CA VAL A 403 22.44 -13.84 -20.08
C VAL A 403 22.92 -12.98 -21.24
N ALA A 404 22.07 -12.10 -21.78
CA ALA A 404 22.47 -11.19 -22.86
C ALA A 404 23.61 -10.26 -22.45
N LEU A 405 23.54 -9.64 -21.26
CA LEU A 405 24.62 -8.78 -20.75
C LEU A 405 25.92 -9.56 -20.54
N TRP A 406 25.85 -10.74 -19.91
CA TRP A 406 27.03 -11.56 -19.63
C TRP A 406 27.68 -12.06 -20.92
N SER A 407 26.88 -12.58 -21.86
CA SER A 407 27.38 -13.04 -23.17
C SER A 407 27.99 -11.90 -23.99
N ALA A 408 27.37 -10.72 -24.02
CA ALA A 408 27.93 -9.57 -24.72
C ALA A 408 29.25 -9.09 -24.06
N SER A 409 29.31 -9.06 -22.73
CA SER A 409 30.53 -8.70 -21.99
C SER A 409 31.65 -9.75 -22.20
N ALA A 410 31.28 -11.03 -22.29
CA ALA A 410 32.20 -12.11 -22.63
C ALA A 410 32.77 -11.99 -24.04
N VAL A 411 31.92 -11.67 -25.03
CA VAL A 411 32.36 -11.42 -26.40
C VAL A 411 33.31 -10.22 -26.44
N ILE A 412 32.97 -9.11 -25.77
CA ILE A 412 33.86 -7.94 -25.68
C ILE A 412 35.21 -8.34 -25.07
N GLY A 413 35.20 -9.02 -23.92
CA GLY A 413 36.41 -9.49 -23.24
C GLY A 413 37.26 -10.40 -24.13
N VAL A 414 36.66 -11.38 -24.82
CA VAL A 414 37.37 -12.27 -25.75
C VAL A 414 37.93 -11.51 -26.95
N LEU A 415 37.19 -10.54 -27.50
CA LEU A 415 37.69 -9.71 -28.61
C LEU A 415 38.87 -8.84 -28.19
N THR A 416 38.94 -8.39 -26.94
CA THR A 416 40.14 -7.70 -26.45
C THR A 416 41.36 -8.59 -26.50
N LEU A 417 41.21 -9.92 -26.35
CA LEU A 417 42.26 -10.93 -26.51
C LEU A 417 42.76 -11.10 -27.96
N LEU A 418 42.44 -10.17 -28.86
CA LEU A 418 43.05 -10.04 -30.18
C LEU A 418 43.95 -8.78 -30.30
N LEU A 419 43.97 -7.92 -29.28
CA LEU A 419 44.74 -6.66 -29.23
C LEU A 419 46.06 -6.83 -28.43
N PRO A 420 47.04 -5.91 -28.54
CA PRO A 420 48.23 -5.92 -27.68
C PRO A 420 47.87 -5.71 -26.19
N TYR A 421 48.60 -6.28 -25.23
CA TYR A 421 48.30 -6.17 -23.77
C TYR A 421 49.47 -5.67 -22.94
N ALA A 422 49.18 -4.80 -21.97
CA ALA A 422 50.18 -4.18 -21.10
C ALA A 422 50.87 -5.22 -20.19
N ASP A 423 50.11 -6.17 -19.63
CA ASP A 423 50.60 -7.17 -18.66
C ASP A 423 50.91 -8.55 -19.31
N GLY A 424 50.96 -8.59 -20.65
CA GLY A 424 51.11 -9.82 -21.41
C GLY A 424 49.84 -10.68 -21.48
N LEU A 425 49.88 -11.69 -22.35
CA LEU A 425 48.71 -12.51 -22.71
C LEU A 425 48.14 -13.27 -21.50
N VAL A 426 48.97 -13.84 -20.63
CA VAL A 426 48.52 -14.58 -19.44
C VAL A 426 47.75 -13.66 -18.47
N GLY A 427 48.22 -12.43 -18.27
CA GLY A 427 47.54 -11.43 -17.43
C GLY A 427 46.18 -11.03 -18.01
N ALA A 428 46.10 -10.85 -19.33
CA ALA A 428 44.85 -10.54 -20.02
C ALA A 428 43.82 -11.67 -19.90
N PHE A 429 44.23 -12.93 -20.10
CA PHE A 429 43.36 -14.09 -19.88
C PHE A 429 42.85 -14.15 -18.43
N ALA A 430 43.74 -13.98 -17.44
CA ALA A 430 43.36 -14.00 -16.04
C ALA A 430 42.37 -12.88 -15.70
N ASN A 431 42.57 -11.67 -16.23
CA ASN A 431 41.67 -10.54 -16.05
C ASN A 431 40.28 -10.81 -16.65
N VAL A 432 40.21 -11.29 -17.90
CA VAL A 432 38.92 -11.62 -18.55
C VAL A 432 38.20 -12.74 -17.80
N ILE A 433 38.88 -13.84 -17.48
CA ILE A 433 38.27 -14.98 -16.76
C ILE A 433 37.76 -14.54 -15.39
N THR A 434 38.56 -13.76 -14.65
CA THR A 434 38.18 -13.27 -13.33
C THR A 434 36.96 -12.36 -13.41
N THR A 435 36.95 -11.40 -14.33
CA THR A 435 35.83 -10.46 -14.52
C THR A 435 34.54 -11.20 -14.88
N LEU A 436 34.60 -12.15 -15.82
CA LEU A 436 33.43 -12.92 -16.24
C LEU A 436 32.93 -13.87 -15.15
N SER A 437 33.83 -14.43 -14.33
CA SER A 437 33.46 -15.32 -13.23
C SER A 437 32.79 -14.56 -12.09
N ILE A 438 33.34 -13.41 -11.68
CA ILE A 438 32.77 -12.59 -10.60
C ILE A 438 31.44 -11.98 -11.04
N SER A 439 31.34 -11.46 -12.26
CA SER A 439 30.09 -10.90 -12.79
C SER A 439 29.00 -11.96 -12.98
N ALA A 440 29.35 -13.18 -13.41
CA ALA A 440 28.43 -14.32 -13.42
C ALA A 440 27.93 -14.66 -12.00
N GLY A 441 28.84 -14.75 -11.02
CA GLY A 441 28.50 -15.02 -9.63
C GLY A 441 27.53 -13.97 -9.06
N ALA A 442 27.80 -12.68 -9.29
CA ALA A 442 26.93 -11.58 -8.89
C ALA A 442 25.55 -11.65 -9.57
N GLY A 443 25.52 -12.01 -10.87
CA GLY A 443 24.29 -12.25 -11.61
C GLY A 443 23.46 -13.41 -11.04
N ILE A 444 24.10 -14.53 -10.71
CA ILE A 444 23.46 -15.71 -10.10
C ILE A 444 22.88 -15.35 -8.72
N ILE A 445 23.66 -14.66 -7.88
CA ILE A 445 23.18 -14.15 -6.59
C ILE A 445 21.94 -13.26 -6.79
N GLY A 446 21.97 -12.38 -7.79
CA GLY A 446 20.85 -11.53 -8.13
C GLY A 446 19.60 -12.33 -8.53
N VAL A 447 19.76 -13.33 -9.39
CA VAL A 447 18.66 -14.20 -9.84
C VAL A 447 18.08 -15.00 -8.68
N ILE A 448 18.92 -15.59 -7.82
CA ILE A 448 18.48 -16.30 -6.61
C ILE A 448 17.71 -15.34 -5.70
N GLY A 449 18.25 -14.14 -5.48
CA GLY A 449 17.59 -13.10 -4.69
C GLY A 449 16.23 -12.72 -5.26
N ASN A 450 16.12 -12.55 -6.58
CA ASN A 450 14.87 -12.28 -7.27
C ASN A 450 13.85 -13.41 -7.06
N PHE A 451 14.24 -14.67 -7.25
CA PHE A 451 13.38 -15.82 -7.00
C PHE A 451 12.89 -15.89 -5.55
N LEU A 452 13.77 -15.64 -4.57
CA LEU A 452 13.40 -15.61 -3.15
C LEU A 452 12.41 -14.49 -2.83
N ILE A 453 12.60 -13.30 -3.40
CA ILE A 453 11.69 -12.16 -3.22
C ILE A 453 10.32 -12.47 -3.84
N GLN A 454 10.30 -13.00 -5.07
CA GLN A 454 9.05 -13.36 -5.75
C GLN A 454 8.31 -14.47 -5.00
N GLY A 455 9.01 -15.52 -4.57
CA GLY A 455 8.41 -16.62 -3.81
C GLY A 455 7.81 -16.17 -2.48
N ARG A 456 8.46 -15.24 -1.77
CA ARG A 456 7.88 -14.66 -0.54
C ARG A 456 6.62 -13.86 -0.81
N ARG A 457 6.59 -13.05 -1.88
CA ARG A 457 5.40 -12.28 -2.26
C ARG A 457 4.23 -13.18 -2.62
N GLN A 458 4.50 -14.27 -3.35
CA GLN A 458 3.47 -15.26 -3.68
C GLN A 458 2.89 -15.92 -2.41
N LEU A 459 3.76 -16.32 -1.48
CA LEU A 459 3.32 -16.89 -0.20
C LEU A 459 2.51 -15.91 0.65
N GLU A 460 2.85 -14.62 0.62
CA GLU A 460 2.07 -13.58 1.32
C GLU A 460 0.67 -13.43 0.70
N THR A 461 0.58 -13.32 -0.63
CA THR A 461 -0.70 -13.27 -1.33
C THR A 461 -1.55 -14.52 -1.09
N GLU A 462 -0.95 -15.71 -1.13
CA GLU A 462 -1.66 -16.96 -0.83
C GLU A 462 -2.18 -17.01 0.61
N ARG A 463 -1.40 -16.52 1.58
CA ARG A 463 -1.84 -16.43 2.98
C ARG A 463 -2.99 -15.45 3.16
N GLU A 464 -2.93 -14.30 2.51
CA GLU A 464 -4.01 -13.31 2.54
C GLU A 464 -5.31 -13.87 1.96
N LEU A 465 -5.22 -14.54 0.81
CA LEU A 465 -6.36 -15.22 0.18
C LEU A 465 -6.90 -16.33 1.08
N SER A 466 -6.03 -17.18 1.64
CA SER A 466 -6.44 -18.26 2.54
C SER A 466 -7.09 -17.73 3.82
N ALA A 467 -6.56 -16.67 4.41
CA ALA A 467 -7.15 -16.03 5.58
C ALA A 467 -8.55 -15.43 5.27
N ALA A 468 -8.71 -14.80 4.11
CA ALA A 468 -10.00 -14.29 3.65
C ALA A 468 -11.02 -15.41 3.40
N GLU A 469 -10.60 -16.53 2.81
CA GLU A 469 -11.46 -17.70 2.61
C GLU A 469 -11.89 -18.32 3.94
N LEU A 470 -10.97 -18.47 4.90
CA LEU A 470 -11.28 -18.99 6.23
C LEU A 470 -12.26 -18.09 6.98
N ALA A 471 -12.06 -16.77 6.94
CA ALA A 471 -12.99 -15.81 7.55
C ALA A 471 -14.40 -15.93 6.94
N LYS A 472 -14.50 -16.07 5.62
CA LYS A 472 -15.79 -16.26 4.93
C LYS A 472 -16.45 -17.59 5.30
N ARG A 473 -15.68 -18.68 5.43
CA ARG A 473 -16.21 -19.99 5.86
C ARG A 473 -16.74 -19.93 7.28
N GLN A 474 -15.97 -19.33 8.19
CA GLN A 474 -16.39 -19.15 9.58
C GLN A 474 -17.66 -18.31 9.68
N GLU A 475 -17.79 -17.24 8.89
CA GLU A 475 -19.01 -16.44 8.83
C GLU A 475 -20.22 -17.26 8.36
N LEU A 476 -20.06 -18.09 7.32
CA LEU A 476 -21.14 -18.94 6.81
C LEU A 476 -21.54 -20.05 7.80
N GLU A 477 -20.56 -20.67 8.46
CA GLU A 477 -20.79 -21.66 9.51
C GLU A 477 -21.55 -21.04 10.70
N GLU A 478 -21.14 -19.85 11.12
CA GLU A 478 -21.81 -19.09 12.18
C GLU A 478 -23.25 -18.75 11.80
N ARG A 479 -23.48 -18.21 10.59
CA ARG A 479 -24.83 -17.90 10.10
C ARG A 479 -25.72 -19.13 10.06
N ASN A 480 -25.19 -20.28 9.64
CA ASN A 480 -25.97 -21.52 9.60
C ASN A 480 -26.26 -22.07 11.01
N ARG A 481 -25.29 -21.97 11.93
CA ARG A 481 -25.51 -22.32 13.34
C ARG A 481 -26.60 -21.47 13.97
N ILE A 482 -26.56 -20.14 13.78
CA ILE A 482 -27.60 -19.22 14.25
C ILE A 482 -28.96 -19.59 13.64
N ALA A 483 -29.02 -19.90 12.35
CA ALA A 483 -30.25 -20.32 11.69
C ALA A 483 -30.83 -21.62 12.30
N GLN A 484 -29.98 -22.60 12.62
CA GLN A 484 -30.38 -23.83 13.30
C GLN A 484 -30.89 -23.58 14.73
N GLU A 485 -30.15 -22.81 15.54
CA GLU A 485 -30.53 -22.46 16.91
C GLU A 485 -31.85 -21.67 16.96
N LEU A 486 -32.04 -20.73 16.03
CA LEU A 486 -33.30 -20.00 15.86
C LEU A 486 -34.46 -20.92 15.47
N HIS A 487 -34.21 -21.88 14.57
CA HIS A 487 -35.23 -22.86 14.19
C HIS A 487 -35.66 -23.69 15.40
N ASP A 488 -34.70 -24.22 16.16
CA ASP A 488 -35.00 -25.12 17.27
C ASP A 488 -35.75 -24.40 18.39
N VAL A 489 -35.34 -23.17 18.77
CA VAL A 489 -36.00 -22.43 19.85
C VAL A 489 -37.35 -21.88 19.42
N VAL A 490 -37.43 -21.20 18.27
CA VAL A 490 -38.65 -20.48 17.89
C VAL A 490 -39.68 -21.43 17.28
N ALA A 491 -39.28 -22.41 16.45
CA ALA A 491 -40.23 -23.35 15.87
C ALA A 491 -40.82 -24.28 16.94
N HIS A 492 -40.02 -24.73 17.91
CA HIS A 492 -40.52 -25.50 19.04
C HIS A 492 -41.51 -24.69 19.89
N SER A 493 -41.16 -23.46 20.27
CA SER A 493 -42.02 -22.59 21.09
C SER A 493 -43.36 -22.29 20.41
N MET A 494 -43.33 -21.95 19.11
CA MET A 494 -44.56 -21.69 18.34
C MET A 494 -45.41 -22.94 18.13
N SER A 495 -44.78 -24.12 17.98
CA SER A 495 -45.50 -25.39 17.89
C SER A 495 -46.20 -25.73 19.21
N VAL A 496 -45.55 -25.50 20.36
CA VAL A 496 -46.16 -25.68 21.68
C VAL A 496 -47.33 -24.72 21.87
N ILE A 497 -47.17 -23.43 21.54
CA ILE A 497 -48.25 -22.43 21.62
C ILE A 497 -49.44 -22.84 20.74
N SER A 498 -49.18 -23.27 19.51
CA SER A 498 -50.23 -23.75 18.59
C SER A 498 -51.00 -24.95 19.16
N VAL A 499 -50.29 -25.95 19.71
CA VAL A 499 -50.91 -27.13 20.33
C VAL A 499 -51.68 -26.75 21.60
N GLN A 500 -51.13 -25.90 22.46
CA GLN A 500 -51.79 -25.43 23.68
C GLN A 500 -53.07 -24.66 23.37
N ALA A 501 -53.03 -23.75 22.39
CA ALA A 501 -54.19 -23.00 21.93
C ALA A 501 -55.26 -23.91 21.32
N THR A 502 -54.86 -24.85 20.44
CA THR A 502 -55.80 -25.79 19.78
C THR A 502 -56.45 -26.77 20.78
N THR A 503 -55.74 -27.12 21.86
CA THR A 503 -56.24 -28.06 22.88
C THR A 503 -56.98 -27.39 24.03
N ALA A 504 -56.98 -26.06 24.12
CA ALA A 504 -57.62 -25.30 25.20
C ALA A 504 -59.10 -25.66 25.39
N LYS A 505 -59.85 -25.82 24.29
CA LYS A 505 -61.27 -26.23 24.29
C LYS A 505 -61.57 -27.56 24.96
N TYR A 506 -60.59 -28.46 25.03
CA TYR A 506 -60.72 -29.77 25.67
C TYR A 506 -60.21 -29.79 27.12
N ARG A 507 -59.37 -28.81 27.51
CA ARG A 507 -58.74 -28.74 28.84
C ARG A 507 -59.43 -27.77 29.79
N LEU A 508 -60.21 -26.82 29.27
CA LEU A 508 -60.92 -25.80 30.04
C LEU A 508 -62.44 -25.91 29.79
N PRO A 509 -63.14 -26.85 30.45
CA PRO A 509 -64.60 -26.96 30.33
C PRO A 509 -65.27 -25.71 30.94
N GLY A 510 -66.00 -24.95 30.11
CA GLY A 510 -66.73 -23.75 30.52
C GLY A 510 -66.30 -22.43 29.85
N LEU A 511 -65.42 -22.47 28.84
CA LEU A 511 -65.10 -21.31 28.00
C LEU A 511 -66.34 -20.84 27.21
N ASP A 512 -66.53 -19.53 27.11
CA ASP A 512 -67.54 -18.92 26.25
C ASP A 512 -67.11 -18.95 24.78
N GLU A 513 -68.07 -18.81 23.86
CA GLU A 513 -67.83 -18.86 22.41
C GLU A 513 -66.79 -17.82 21.95
N ARG A 514 -66.74 -16.67 22.63
CA ARG A 514 -65.77 -15.60 22.37
C ARG A 514 -64.34 -16.03 22.70
N SER A 515 -64.09 -16.60 23.87
CA SER A 515 -62.76 -17.07 24.26
C SER A 515 -62.29 -18.25 23.39
N LEU A 516 -63.22 -19.10 22.90
CA LEU A 516 -62.90 -20.15 21.93
C LEU A 516 -62.38 -19.56 20.61
N GLY A 517 -63.03 -18.51 20.09
CA GLY A 517 -62.57 -17.80 18.90
C GLY A 517 -61.19 -17.14 19.06
N GLU A 518 -60.88 -16.64 20.26
CA GLU A 518 -59.54 -16.11 20.57
C GLU A 518 -58.45 -17.20 20.56
N PHE A 519 -58.71 -18.38 21.13
CA PHE A 519 -57.76 -19.50 21.07
C PHE A 519 -57.53 -20.01 19.65
N ASP A 520 -58.56 -20.07 18.82
CA ASP A 520 -58.41 -20.44 17.40
C ASP A 520 -57.59 -19.39 16.63
N SER A 521 -57.79 -18.10 16.93
CA SER A 521 -56.98 -17.00 16.37
C SER A 521 -55.51 -17.03 16.85
N MET A 522 -55.26 -17.43 18.09
CA MET A 522 -53.89 -17.67 18.59
C MET A 522 -53.23 -18.85 17.88
N ALA A 523 -53.96 -19.94 17.64
CA ALA A 523 -53.46 -21.11 16.94
C ALA A 523 -53.17 -20.84 15.46
N SER A 524 -53.97 -19.99 14.79
CA SER A 524 -53.71 -19.56 13.41
C SER A 524 -52.51 -18.63 13.33
N SER A 525 -52.41 -17.65 14.23
CA SER A 525 -51.27 -16.72 14.30
C SER A 525 -49.94 -17.44 14.53
N ALA A 526 -49.91 -18.43 15.42
CA ALA A 526 -48.72 -19.26 15.65
C ALA A 526 -48.31 -20.09 14.42
N ARG A 527 -49.29 -20.60 13.65
CA ARG A 527 -49.05 -21.33 12.39
C ARG A 527 -48.55 -20.40 11.27
N GLN A 528 -49.06 -19.18 11.20
CA GLN A 528 -48.62 -18.17 10.26
C GLN A 528 -47.17 -17.75 10.54
N ALA A 529 -46.84 -17.43 11.81
CA ALA A 529 -45.48 -17.07 12.22
C ALA A 529 -44.45 -18.19 11.92
N LEU A 530 -44.83 -19.46 12.08
CA LEU A 530 -43.99 -20.61 11.69
C LEU A 530 -43.71 -20.64 10.17
N THR A 531 -44.69 -20.30 9.36
CA THR A 531 -44.57 -20.30 7.89
C THR A 531 -43.65 -19.16 7.43
N GLU A 532 -43.84 -17.96 7.97
CA GLU A 532 -43.00 -16.79 7.65
C GLU A 532 -41.53 -17.00 8.05
N MET A 533 -41.29 -17.56 9.24
CA MET A 533 -39.94 -17.89 9.71
C MET A 533 -39.24 -18.93 8.84
N ARG A 534 -39.95 -19.99 8.41
CA ARG A 534 -39.40 -21.00 7.48
C ARG A 534 -39.00 -20.37 6.15
N GLY A 535 -39.77 -19.41 5.66
CA GLY A 535 -39.43 -18.62 4.47
C GLY A 535 -38.12 -17.82 4.65
N LEU A 536 -37.97 -17.11 5.76
CA LEU A 536 -36.75 -16.34 6.06
C LEU A 536 -35.51 -17.24 6.27
N LEU A 537 -35.67 -18.39 6.92
CA LEU A 537 -34.58 -19.37 7.12
C LEU A 537 -34.13 -20.03 5.81
N ALA A 538 -35.06 -20.29 4.88
CA ALA A 538 -34.72 -20.83 3.55
C ALA A 538 -33.83 -19.87 2.74
N ILE A 539 -34.06 -18.55 2.90
CA ILE A 539 -33.22 -17.50 2.30
C ILE A 539 -31.84 -17.46 2.96
N LEU A 540 -31.76 -17.59 4.29
CA LEU A 540 -30.50 -17.57 5.05
C LEU A 540 -29.61 -18.81 4.81
N ARG A 541 -30.19 -19.99 4.57
CA ARG A 541 -29.47 -21.24 4.27
C ARG A 541 -29.03 -21.39 2.81
N GLY A 542 -29.33 -20.42 1.96
CA GLY A 542 -28.94 -20.45 0.55
C GLY A 542 -29.60 -21.59 -0.23
N GLY A 543 -30.88 -21.90 0.04
CA GLY A 543 -31.69 -22.80 -0.76
C GLY A 543 -31.29 -24.29 -0.77
N ARG A 544 -30.26 -24.74 -0.05
CA ARG A 544 -29.73 -26.11 -0.15
C ARG A 544 -30.66 -27.22 0.34
N ASP A 545 -31.65 -26.92 1.19
CA ASP A 545 -32.66 -27.89 1.61
C ASP A 545 -33.78 -28.09 0.56
N ALA A 546 -33.80 -27.30 -0.53
CA ALA A 546 -34.71 -27.50 -1.65
C ALA A 546 -34.26 -28.63 -2.62
N ASP A 547 -33.06 -29.19 -2.43
CA ASP A 547 -32.46 -30.20 -3.33
C ASP A 547 -32.88 -31.66 -3.04
N LEU A 548 -33.63 -31.94 -1.97
CA LEU A 548 -34.01 -33.31 -1.57
C LEU A 548 -35.44 -33.74 -1.95
N ALA A 549 -36.27 -32.82 -2.45
CA ALA A 549 -37.55 -33.15 -3.08
C ALA A 549 -37.38 -33.16 -4.60
N PRO A 550 -38.05 -34.06 -5.36
CA PRO A 550 -38.07 -33.95 -6.82
C PRO A 550 -38.52 -32.53 -7.19
N GLN A 551 -37.71 -31.83 -7.99
CA GLN A 551 -38.01 -30.45 -8.35
C GLN A 551 -39.32 -30.41 -9.15
N PRO A 552 -40.27 -29.53 -8.78
CA PRO A 552 -41.56 -29.47 -9.43
C PRO A 552 -41.40 -29.07 -10.90
N THR A 553 -42.19 -29.70 -11.76
CA THR A 553 -42.19 -29.49 -13.21
C THR A 553 -43.46 -28.75 -13.65
N VAL A 554 -43.50 -28.30 -14.90
CA VAL A 554 -44.67 -27.69 -15.51
C VAL A 554 -45.91 -28.59 -15.46
N ASP A 555 -45.71 -29.92 -15.44
CA ASP A 555 -46.79 -30.91 -15.38
C ASP A 555 -47.43 -31.01 -13.99
N ASP A 556 -46.81 -30.39 -12.96
CA ASP A 556 -47.37 -30.30 -11.60
C ASP A 556 -48.33 -29.09 -11.44
N ILE A 557 -48.47 -28.22 -12.45
CA ILE A 557 -49.36 -27.05 -12.42
C ILE A 557 -50.84 -27.42 -12.19
N PRO A 558 -51.41 -28.47 -12.83
CA PRO A 558 -52.77 -28.90 -12.54
C PRO A 558 -52.99 -29.23 -11.06
N ALA A 559 -52.04 -29.96 -10.45
CA ALA A 559 -52.11 -30.31 -9.03
C ALA A 559 -52.02 -29.05 -8.12
N LEU A 560 -51.18 -28.08 -8.48
CA LEU A 560 -51.08 -26.80 -7.79
C LEU A 560 -52.40 -26.01 -7.86
N VAL A 561 -53.08 -26.00 -9.01
CA VAL A 561 -54.39 -25.36 -9.18
C VAL A 561 -55.46 -26.09 -8.37
N ASP A 562 -55.46 -27.41 -8.33
CA ASP A 562 -56.43 -28.19 -7.56
C ASP A 562 -56.28 -27.98 -6.06
N VAL A 563 -55.04 -27.89 -5.55
CA VAL A 563 -54.77 -27.49 -4.16
C VAL A 563 -55.31 -26.07 -3.89
N THR A 564 -55.14 -25.16 -4.85
CA THR A 564 -55.63 -23.78 -4.74
C THR A 564 -57.17 -23.74 -4.72
N ARG A 565 -57.84 -24.52 -5.57
CA ARG A 565 -59.31 -24.68 -5.56
C ARG A 565 -59.81 -25.26 -4.24
N GLY A 566 -59.08 -26.21 -3.67
CA GLY A 566 -59.39 -26.81 -2.36
C GLY A 566 -59.39 -25.81 -1.21
N SER A 567 -58.78 -24.63 -1.37
CA SER A 567 -58.82 -23.53 -0.41
C SER A 567 -60.02 -22.58 -0.57
N GLY A 568 -60.93 -22.85 -1.51
CA GLY A 568 -62.12 -22.06 -1.78
C GLY A 568 -61.98 -21.06 -2.94
N ALA A 569 -60.83 -21.04 -3.62
CA ALA A 569 -60.58 -20.13 -4.74
C ALA A 569 -61.23 -20.62 -6.06
N VAL A 570 -61.83 -19.71 -6.81
CA VAL A 570 -62.38 -19.99 -8.15
C VAL A 570 -61.27 -19.83 -9.18
N VAL A 571 -60.66 -20.95 -9.59
CA VAL A 571 -59.58 -20.96 -10.59
C VAL A 571 -60.01 -21.74 -11.82
N ASP A 572 -59.98 -21.11 -12.99
CA ASP A 572 -60.11 -21.77 -14.28
C ASP A 572 -58.72 -22.07 -14.86
N LEU A 573 -58.52 -23.28 -15.38
CA LEU A 573 -57.22 -23.73 -15.89
C LEU A 573 -57.38 -24.26 -17.32
N ASP A 574 -56.73 -23.56 -18.25
CA ASP A 574 -56.51 -24.02 -19.61
C ASP A 574 -55.05 -24.50 -19.74
N PHE A 575 -54.87 -25.82 -19.73
CA PHE A 575 -53.57 -26.48 -19.76
C PHE A 575 -53.52 -27.54 -20.86
N PRO A 576 -52.41 -27.69 -21.61
CA PRO A 576 -52.32 -28.63 -22.71
C PRO A 576 -52.48 -30.09 -22.23
N ALA A 577 -53.26 -30.88 -22.97
CA ALA A 577 -53.51 -32.28 -22.60
C ALA A 577 -52.31 -33.21 -22.85
N GLU A 578 -51.35 -32.79 -23.68
CA GLU A 578 -50.13 -33.54 -23.96
C GLU A 578 -48.97 -33.04 -23.07
N PRO A 579 -48.11 -33.95 -22.56
CA PRO A 579 -46.96 -33.56 -21.74
C PRO A 579 -46.05 -32.58 -22.48
N LEU A 580 -45.69 -31.49 -21.78
CA LEU A 580 -44.88 -30.43 -22.36
C LEU A 580 -43.40 -30.81 -22.32
N SER A 581 -42.81 -31.06 -23.49
CA SER A 581 -41.37 -31.32 -23.62
C SER A 581 -40.57 -30.01 -23.48
N LEU A 582 -40.26 -29.63 -22.24
CA LEU A 582 -39.51 -28.43 -21.89
C LEU A 582 -38.15 -28.77 -21.27
N SER A 583 -37.21 -27.83 -21.35
CA SER A 583 -35.97 -27.93 -20.56
C SER A 583 -36.30 -27.93 -19.06
N PRO A 584 -35.54 -28.64 -18.20
CA PRO A 584 -35.79 -28.67 -16.76
C PRO A 584 -35.86 -27.26 -16.13
N THR A 585 -35.00 -26.35 -16.57
CA THR A 585 -34.96 -24.96 -16.10
C THR A 585 -36.21 -24.19 -16.52
N THR A 586 -36.68 -24.35 -17.76
CA THR A 586 -37.92 -23.71 -18.24
C THR A 586 -39.15 -24.27 -17.52
N SER A 587 -39.16 -25.58 -17.29
CA SER A 587 -40.24 -26.29 -16.60
C SER A 587 -40.41 -25.82 -15.14
N LEU A 588 -39.31 -25.74 -14.39
CA LEU A 588 -39.31 -25.21 -13.03
C LEU A 588 -39.69 -23.73 -12.98
N THR A 589 -39.18 -22.93 -13.92
CA THR A 589 -39.48 -21.49 -13.99
C THR A 589 -40.98 -21.27 -14.24
N ALA A 590 -41.57 -22.02 -15.16
CA ALA A 590 -42.99 -21.98 -15.46
C ALA A 590 -43.85 -22.31 -14.22
N PHE A 591 -43.51 -23.41 -13.53
CA PHE A 591 -44.18 -23.81 -12.30
C PHE A 591 -44.10 -22.70 -11.23
N ARG A 592 -42.92 -22.11 -11.01
CA ARG A 592 -42.72 -21.02 -10.03
C ARG A 592 -43.48 -19.74 -10.39
N VAL A 593 -43.55 -19.39 -11.68
CA VAL A 593 -44.32 -18.23 -12.15
C VAL A 593 -45.81 -18.41 -11.84
N VAL A 594 -46.38 -19.58 -12.13
CA VAL A 594 -47.80 -19.85 -11.83
C VAL A 594 -48.05 -19.89 -10.32
N GLN A 595 -47.16 -20.53 -9.54
CA GLN A 595 -47.25 -20.57 -8.07
C GLN A 595 -47.26 -19.18 -7.44
N GLU A 596 -46.31 -18.33 -7.81
CA GLU A 596 -46.22 -16.98 -7.25
C GLU A 596 -47.40 -16.10 -7.72
N SER A 597 -47.83 -16.26 -8.98
CA SER A 597 -48.97 -15.51 -9.51
C SER A 597 -50.29 -15.88 -8.83
N LEU A 598 -50.53 -17.18 -8.59
CA LEU A 598 -51.70 -17.64 -7.82
C LEU A 598 -51.65 -17.16 -6.37
N SER A 599 -50.48 -17.23 -5.72
CA SER A 599 -50.27 -16.68 -4.38
C SER A 599 -50.59 -15.18 -4.32
N ASN A 600 -50.13 -14.41 -5.30
CA ASN A 600 -50.40 -12.97 -5.40
C ASN A 600 -51.88 -12.67 -5.66
N ALA A 601 -52.54 -13.43 -6.54
CA ALA A 601 -53.97 -13.28 -6.80
C ALA A 601 -54.80 -13.52 -5.53
N LEU A 602 -54.50 -14.59 -4.78
CA LEU A 602 -55.20 -14.89 -3.52
C LEU A 602 -54.96 -13.83 -2.44
N ARG A 603 -53.77 -13.24 -2.40
CA ARG A 603 -53.42 -12.21 -1.42
C ARG A 603 -54.05 -10.85 -1.74
N HIS A 604 -54.10 -10.48 -3.01
CA HIS A 604 -54.43 -9.12 -3.44
C HIS A 604 -55.81 -9.00 -4.11
N ALA A 605 -56.44 -10.11 -4.48
CA ALA A 605 -57.77 -10.17 -5.07
C ALA A 605 -58.55 -11.39 -4.53
N ALA A 606 -58.65 -11.49 -3.20
CA ALA A 606 -59.37 -12.56 -2.54
C ALA A 606 -60.84 -12.61 -3.02
N GLY A 607 -61.32 -13.81 -3.37
CA GLY A 607 -62.68 -14.01 -3.90
C GLY A 607 -62.81 -13.82 -5.42
N ALA A 608 -61.90 -13.09 -6.07
CA ALA A 608 -61.96 -12.88 -7.51
C ALA A 608 -61.63 -14.17 -8.29
N PRO A 609 -62.35 -14.46 -9.40
CA PRO A 609 -62.02 -15.59 -10.25
C PRO A 609 -60.66 -15.39 -10.92
N VAL A 610 -59.85 -16.45 -10.98
CA VAL A 610 -58.51 -16.45 -11.60
C VAL A 610 -58.49 -17.40 -12.79
N ALA A 611 -58.12 -16.93 -13.96
CA ALA A 611 -57.89 -17.74 -15.15
C ALA A 611 -56.38 -17.95 -15.35
N VAL A 612 -55.97 -19.22 -15.42
CA VAL A 612 -54.59 -19.64 -15.72
C VAL A 612 -54.58 -20.30 -17.09
N THR A 613 -53.80 -19.77 -18.02
CA THR A 613 -53.62 -20.35 -19.36
C THR A 613 -52.15 -20.63 -19.59
N VAL A 614 -51.84 -21.86 -19.97
CA VAL A 614 -50.48 -22.30 -20.34
C VAL A 614 -50.51 -22.83 -21.76
N THR A 615 -49.80 -22.18 -22.68
CA THR A 615 -49.80 -22.58 -24.10
C THR A 615 -48.40 -22.54 -24.68
N VAL A 616 -48.15 -23.38 -25.69
CA VAL A 616 -46.90 -23.36 -26.45
C VAL A 616 -47.19 -22.82 -27.84
N ILE A 617 -46.53 -21.71 -28.18
CA ILE A 617 -46.64 -21.08 -29.50
C ILE A 617 -45.27 -21.15 -30.18
N GLY A 618 -45.14 -22.07 -31.14
CA GLY A 618 -43.87 -22.32 -31.83
C GLY A 618 -42.79 -22.81 -30.86
N SER A 619 -41.78 -21.97 -30.61
CA SER A 619 -40.67 -22.24 -29.68
C SER A 619 -40.79 -21.51 -28.34
N ARG A 620 -41.94 -20.91 -28.04
CA ARG A 620 -42.18 -20.12 -26.82
C ARG A 620 -43.27 -20.75 -25.97
N LEU A 621 -43.05 -20.76 -24.66
CA LEU A 621 -44.07 -21.05 -23.67
C LEU A 621 -44.68 -19.71 -23.23
N GLU A 622 -46.00 -19.59 -23.35
CA GLU A 622 -46.78 -18.45 -22.89
C GLU A 622 -47.61 -18.86 -21.68
N ILE A 623 -47.52 -18.07 -20.61
CA ILE A 623 -48.25 -18.28 -19.36
C ILE A 623 -49.00 -16.98 -19.08
N SER A 624 -50.32 -17.08 -18.98
CA SER A 624 -51.19 -15.97 -18.60
C SER A 624 -51.90 -16.32 -17.30
N VAL A 625 -51.83 -15.43 -16.31
CA VAL A 625 -52.59 -15.53 -15.07
C VAL A 625 -53.36 -14.23 -14.90
N LEU A 626 -54.68 -14.31 -15.03
CA LEU A 626 -55.58 -13.15 -15.02
C LEU A 626 -56.56 -13.31 -13.87
N ASN A 627 -56.55 -12.40 -12.91
CA ASN A 627 -57.57 -12.33 -11.86
C ASN A 627 -58.61 -11.25 -12.19
N GLY A 628 -59.86 -11.49 -11.81
CA GLY A 628 -60.93 -10.49 -11.85
C GLY A 628 -60.69 -9.34 -10.87
N GLU A 629 -61.57 -8.33 -10.93
CA GLU A 629 -61.59 -7.29 -9.89
C GLU A 629 -61.93 -7.93 -8.53
N PRO A 630 -61.21 -7.56 -7.45
CA PRO A 630 -61.58 -7.99 -6.11
C PRO A 630 -63.03 -7.60 -5.84
N ASP A 631 -63.83 -8.52 -5.27
CA ASP A 631 -65.17 -8.19 -4.83
C ASP A 631 -65.09 -7.02 -3.84
N GLY A 632 -65.55 -5.86 -4.29
CA GLY A 632 -65.58 -4.65 -3.49
C GLY A 632 -66.67 -4.73 -2.42
N GLU A 633 -66.38 -5.44 -1.34
CA GLU A 633 -66.90 -5.13 -0.01
C GLU A 633 -65.70 -4.93 0.92
N SER A 634 -65.26 -3.68 0.98
CA SER A 634 -64.58 -3.15 2.16
C SER A 634 -65.56 -3.21 3.34
N ASP A 635 -65.30 -4.12 4.28
CA ASP A 635 -65.66 -3.96 5.69
C ASP A 635 -64.55 -3.19 6.42
#